data_AF-A0A933WDI8-F1
#
_entry.id   AF-A0A933WDI8-F1
#
_cell.length_a   1.000
_cell.length_b   1.000
_cell.length_c   1.000
_cell.angle_alpha   90.00
_cell.angle_beta   90.00
_cell.angle_gamma   90.00
#
_symmetry.space_group_name_H-M   'P 1'
#
loop_
_entity.id
_entity.type
_entity.pdbx_description
1 polymer ?
#
loop_
_entity_poly.entity_id
_entity_poly.type
_entity_poly.pdbx_seq_one_letter_code
_entity_poly.pdbx_strand_id
1 'polypeptide(L)'
;MKKFLVLMFTVMFASSAWAGPQISAKPLIEKLKEKGILSDDDVKALEKDQKANVEMGGRLHIQYRSEGKDSDKVAAGASHAAQKTGFLVKRMTFELKATVSDLGYFQIEPEFAGTTGWNKLNDAFIGLAPMSNLNVYVGQKKVPFSWEELTSSKNLSFIDSGYASQIGVGRQLGAEVEYFGGDKFFAVNAGVYNGFVDTGAVGYLQTKKQRLYTNADVSGNDNGGGNMLAARLELHPFGYVKKGYENFDSATALAIGLSYYTSDDKNGTAVTSTSTSTANTTTGAISTATTKAMWVQGSNATGFDLLFRTGSLELTAEYAARTLKYAYNATAGTLTTATEDNVSQTAIQAALSYLITDKLAVGARYDSFDYGDENKMTSGGPVKAKTDKATTVGVSYYFKKHNLKLQANYILKDEDYTSLGTSEKPSNDVMVVQLGYSF
;
A
#
# COMPACT_ATOMS: atom_id res chain seq x y z
N MET A 1 -13.21 -2.66 29.83
CA MET A 1 -12.12 -1.99 29.09
C MET A 1 -10.73 -2.26 29.65
N LYS A 2 -10.38 -1.93 30.91
CA LYS A 2 -9.02 -2.21 31.46
C LYS A 2 -8.57 -3.68 31.31
N LYS A 3 -9.46 -4.65 31.55
CA LYS A 3 -9.18 -6.09 31.40
C LYS A 3 -8.93 -6.52 29.94
N PHE A 4 -9.58 -5.88 28.97
CA PHE A 4 -9.40 -6.14 27.53
C PHE A 4 -8.05 -5.60 27.02
N LEU A 5 -7.64 -4.42 27.51
CA LEU A 5 -6.34 -3.83 27.18
C LEU A 5 -5.16 -4.64 27.74
N VAL A 6 -5.30 -5.19 28.96
CA VAL A 6 -4.27 -6.03 29.61
C VAL A 6 -4.12 -7.38 28.90
N LEU A 7 -5.21 -7.98 28.43
CA LEU A 7 -5.19 -9.19 27.60
C LEU A 7 -4.43 -8.95 26.29
N MET A 8 -4.71 -7.83 25.61
CA MET A 8 -4.01 -7.44 24.38
C MET A 8 -2.50 -7.23 24.57
N PHE A 9 -2.09 -6.53 25.64
CA PHE A 9 -0.67 -6.24 25.90
C PHE A 9 0.14 -7.47 26.28
N THR A 10 -0.47 -8.48 26.92
CA THR A 10 0.26 -9.65 27.40
C THR A 10 0.49 -10.69 26.29
N VAL A 11 -0.45 -10.81 25.34
CA VAL A 11 -0.27 -11.65 24.15
C VAL A 11 0.86 -11.13 23.26
N MET A 12 1.14 -9.82 23.28
CA MET A 12 2.21 -9.20 22.48
C MET A 12 3.64 -9.51 22.95
N PHE A 13 3.87 -9.89 24.21
CA PHE A 13 5.23 -10.08 24.75
C PHE A 13 5.68 -11.55 24.88
N ALA A 14 4.82 -12.53 24.62
CA ALA A 14 5.13 -13.95 24.85
C ALA A 14 5.62 -14.73 23.61
N SER A 15 5.79 -14.09 22.45
CA SER A 15 5.98 -14.75 21.14
C SER A 15 7.40 -14.72 20.56
N SER A 16 8.42 -14.40 21.36
CA SER A 16 9.82 -14.49 20.93
C SER A 16 10.36 -15.93 20.98
N ALA A 17 9.72 -16.88 20.27
CA ALA A 17 10.33 -18.18 19.98
C ALA A 17 9.66 -18.89 18.79
N TRP A 18 10.35 -18.85 17.64
CA TRP A 18 10.38 -19.91 16.61
C TRP A 18 9.11 -20.20 15.80
N ALA A 19 9.34 -20.77 14.61
CA ALA A 19 8.45 -20.79 13.46
C ALA A 19 7.42 -21.95 13.45
N GLY A 20 6.13 -21.60 13.29
CA GLY A 20 4.97 -22.49 12.99
C GLY A 20 4.50 -23.36 14.17
N PRO A 21 3.44 -24.20 14.02
CA PRO A 21 2.12 -24.01 13.39
C PRO A 21 1.13 -23.34 14.38
N GLN A 22 -0.20 -23.34 14.12
CA GLN A 22 -1.24 -22.90 15.08
C GLN A 22 -0.89 -23.35 16.51
N ILE A 23 -0.49 -22.40 17.35
CA ILE A 23 -0.27 -22.67 18.76
C ILE A 23 -1.68 -22.84 19.34
N SER A 24 -2.04 -24.07 19.72
CA SER A 24 -3.25 -24.31 20.52
C SER A 24 -3.30 -23.25 21.61
N ALA A 25 -4.43 -22.58 21.83
CA ALA A 25 -4.48 -21.48 22.80
C ALA A 25 -4.11 -21.93 24.23
N LYS A 26 -4.07 -23.24 24.52
CA LYS A 26 -3.82 -23.83 25.84
C LYS A 26 -2.53 -23.36 26.53
N PRO A 27 -1.31 -23.44 25.96
CA PRO A 27 -0.10 -23.02 26.65
C PRO A 27 -0.06 -21.51 26.92
N LEU A 28 -0.76 -20.71 26.12
CA LEU A 28 -0.90 -19.27 26.33
C LEU A 28 -1.93 -18.96 27.42
N ILE A 29 -3.10 -19.61 27.38
CA ILE A 29 -4.16 -19.49 28.39
C ILE A 29 -3.62 -19.90 29.78
N GLU A 30 -2.86 -20.99 29.86
CA GLU A 30 -2.21 -21.46 31.10
C GLU A 30 -1.20 -20.43 31.63
N LYS A 31 -0.35 -19.86 30.77
CA LYS A 31 0.59 -18.79 31.18
C LYS A 31 -0.13 -17.53 31.63
N LEU A 32 -1.22 -17.14 30.97
CA LEU A 32 -2.01 -15.97 31.36
C LEU A 32 -2.74 -16.18 32.70
N LYS A 33 -3.19 -17.40 32.98
CA LYS A 33 -3.69 -17.82 34.29
C LYS A 33 -2.59 -17.77 35.36
N GLU A 34 -1.41 -18.32 35.08
CA GLU A 34 -0.25 -18.28 35.99
C GLU A 34 0.18 -16.84 36.32
N LYS A 35 0.09 -15.93 35.34
CA LYS A 35 0.37 -14.49 35.53
C LYS A 35 -0.77 -13.73 36.20
N GLY A 36 -1.86 -14.39 36.58
CA GLY A 36 -3.01 -13.79 37.27
C GLY A 36 -3.83 -12.85 36.40
N ILE A 37 -3.70 -12.95 35.08
CA ILE A 37 -4.37 -12.07 34.11
C ILE A 37 -5.75 -12.60 33.75
N LEU A 38 -5.88 -13.93 33.69
CA LEU A 38 -7.15 -14.64 33.55
C LEU A 38 -7.51 -15.31 34.88
N SER A 39 -8.77 -15.20 35.28
CA SER A 39 -9.30 -15.99 36.39
C SER A 39 -9.55 -17.43 35.97
N ASP A 40 -9.71 -18.33 36.94
CA ASP A 40 -10.11 -19.73 36.70
C ASP A 40 -11.42 -19.83 35.90
N ASP A 41 -12.35 -18.90 36.12
CA ASP A 41 -13.63 -18.88 35.40
C ASP A 41 -13.47 -18.40 33.96
N ASP A 42 -12.56 -17.45 33.70
CA ASP A 42 -12.22 -17.00 32.34
C ASP A 42 -11.58 -18.13 31.54
N VAL A 43 -10.69 -18.89 32.16
CA VAL A 43 -10.01 -20.05 31.54
C VAL A 43 -11.03 -21.14 31.20
N LYS A 44 -11.92 -21.49 32.14
CA LYS A 44 -12.99 -22.47 31.88
C LYS A 44 -13.95 -22.03 30.78
N ALA A 45 -14.26 -20.74 30.69
CA ALA A 45 -15.10 -20.21 29.62
C ALA A 45 -14.42 -20.33 28.25
N LEU A 46 -13.13 -19.98 28.16
CA LEU A 46 -12.33 -20.07 26.94
C LEU A 46 -12.04 -21.51 26.50
N GLU A 47 -11.86 -22.44 27.45
CA GLU A 47 -11.66 -23.86 27.15
C GLU A 47 -12.95 -24.57 26.72
N LYS A 48 -14.10 -24.12 27.23
CA LYS A 48 -15.42 -24.65 26.86
C LYS A 48 -15.85 -24.21 25.46
N ASP A 49 -15.39 -23.04 25.03
CA ASP A 49 -15.67 -22.51 23.70
C ASP A 49 -14.45 -22.73 22.79
N GLN A 50 -14.32 -23.94 22.21
CA GLN A 50 -13.23 -24.35 21.29
C GLN A 50 -13.05 -23.46 20.05
N LYS A 51 -13.86 -22.40 19.94
CA LYS A 51 -13.90 -21.41 18.86
C LYS A 51 -12.97 -20.22 19.12
N ALA A 52 -12.52 -20.03 20.36
CA ALA A 52 -11.51 -19.04 20.68
C ALA A 52 -10.15 -19.49 20.12
N ASN A 53 -9.60 -18.71 19.18
CA ASN A 53 -8.33 -19.00 18.52
C ASN A 53 -7.48 -17.74 18.46
N VAL A 54 -6.17 -17.88 18.66
CA VAL A 54 -5.20 -16.80 18.51
C VAL A 54 -4.13 -17.24 17.52
N GLU A 55 -3.96 -16.46 16.46
CA GLU A 55 -2.96 -16.66 15.45
C GLU A 55 -1.94 -15.53 15.53
N MET A 56 -0.67 -15.91 15.53
CA MET A 56 0.45 -14.99 15.53
C MET A 56 1.23 -15.23 14.25
N GLY A 57 1.59 -14.14 13.58
CA GLY A 57 2.37 -14.20 12.36
C GLY A 57 3.26 -12.99 12.22
N GLY A 58 3.91 -12.92 11.08
CA GLY A 58 4.76 -11.78 10.79
C GLY A 58 5.43 -11.89 9.44
N ARG A 59 6.18 -10.85 9.09
CA ARG A 59 6.95 -10.80 7.84
C ARG A 59 8.26 -10.07 8.06
N LEU A 60 9.31 -10.60 7.45
CA LEU A 60 10.61 -9.94 7.32
C LEU A 60 10.99 -9.93 5.84
N HIS A 61 11.12 -8.74 5.27
CA HIS A 61 11.55 -8.54 3.89
C HIS A 61 12.87 -7.76 3.89
N ILE A 62 13.95 -8.42 3.50
CA ILE A 62 15.26 -7.80 3.33
C ILE A 62 15.49 -7.59 1.84
N GLN A 63 15.87 -6.37 1.46
CA GLN A 63 16.09 -6.02 0.06
C GLN A 63 17.50 -5.50 -0.17
N TYR A 64 18.04 -5.86 -1.31
CA TYR A 64 19.12 -5.15 -1.97
C TYR A 64 18.54 -4.45 -3.20
N ARG A 65 18.90 -3.19 -3.41
CA ARG A 65 18.54 -2.44 -4.61
C ARG A 65 19.77 -1.78 -5.21
N SER A 66 19.84 -1.79 -6.54
CA SER A 66 20.82 -1.05 -7.35
C SER A 66 20.09 -0.26 -8.42
N GLU A 67 20.51 0.98 -8.65
CA GLU A 67 19.90 1.89 -9.63
C GLU A 67 20.97 2.33 -10.65
N GLY A 68 20.58 2.44 -11.93
CA GLY A 68 21.46 2.78 -13.05
C GLY A 68 22.12 4.16 -12.96
N LYS A 69 23.17 4.38 -13.76
CA LYS A 69 24.08 5.53 -13.65
C LYS A 69 23.54 6.86 -14.18
N ASP A 70 22.42 6.90 -14.89
CA ASP A 70 21.94 8.11 -15.61
C ASP A 70 20.82 8.88 -14.89
N SER A 71 20.55 8.57 -13.61
CA SER A 71 19.58 9.33 -12.79
C SER A 71 20.01 10.76 -12.45
N ASP A 72 21.28 11.10 -12.70
CA ASP A 72 21.95 12.23 -12.04
C ASP A 72 22.48 13.32 -12.97
N LYS A 73 22.18 13.30 -14.27
CA LYS A 73 22.60 14.42 -15.15
C LYS A 73 21.69 15.64 -14.97
N VAL A 74 21.98 16.46 -13.97
CA VAL A 74 21.53 17.87 -13.91
C VAL A 74 22.71 18.77 -13.54
N ALA A 75 22.69 19.97 -14.12
CA ALA A 75 23.70 21.01 -14.10
C ALA A 75 24.45 21.19 -12.76
N ALA A 76 25.75 21.49 -12.89
CA ALA A 76 26.70 21.72 -11.81
C ALA A 76 26.16 22.66 -10.72
N GLY A 77 26.06 22.18 -9.47
CA GLY A 77 25.81 23.03 -8.30
C GLY A 77 24.88 22.48 -7.23
N ALA A 78 24.12 21.41 -7.47
CA ALA A 78 23.29 20.78 -6.45
C ALA A 78 24.06 19.64 -5.75
N SER A 79 24.24 19.73 -4.44
CA SER A 79 24.86 18.68 -3.62
C SER A 79 24.10 17.36 -3.76
N HIS A 80 24.83 16.34 -4.21
CA HIS A 80 24.35 15.05 -4.70
C HIS A 80 23.72 14.19 -3.58
N ALA A 81 22.48 13.75 -3.76
CA ALA A 81 22.00 12.55 -3.08
C ALA A 81 22.56 11.35 -3.86
N ALA A 82 23.70 10.82 -3.40
CA ALA A 82 24.38 9.68 -4.00
C ALA A 82 23.42 8.54 -4.38
N GLN A 83 23.72 7.93 -5.53
CA GLN A 83 23.16 6.67 -6.03
C GLN A 83 22.83 5.70 -4.88
N LYS A 84 21.57 5.26 -4.80
CA LYS A 84 21.09 4.41 -3.70
C LYS A 84 21.24 2.93 -4.04
N THR A 85 22.49 2.50 -4.24
CA THR A 85 22.80 1.08 -4.05
C THR A 85 22.84 0.79 -2.56
N GLY A 86 22.04 -0.16 -2.09
CA GLY A 86 22.03 -0.45 -0.67
C GLY A 86 21.10 -1.56 -0.23
N PHE A 87 21.30 -1.97 1.02
CA PHE A 87 20.43 -2.86 1.73
C PHE A 87 19.39 -2.06 2.52
N LEU A 88 18.17 -2.57 2.56
CA LEU A 88 17.12 -2.04 3.43
C LEU A 88 16.24 -3.19 3.95
N VAL A 89 15.74 -3.03 5.17
CA VAL A 89 14.62 -3.83 5.65
C VAL A 89 13.37 -3.13 5.14
N LYS A 90 12.68 -3.76 4.18
CA LYS A 90 11.48 -3.16 3.56
C LYS A 90 10.26 -3.31 4.46
N ARG A 91 10.16 -4.48 5.11
CA ARG A 91 9.07 -4.81 6.03
C ARG A 91 9.62 -5.63 7.17
N MET A 92 9.19 -5.28 8.37
CA MET A 92 9.29 -6.06 9.58
C MET A 92 7.94 -5.91 10.29
N THR A 93 7.00 -6.80 9.97
CA THR A 93 5.66 -6.77 10.56
C THR A 93 5.46 -7.89 11.55
N PHE A 94 4.68 -7.61 12.58
CA PHE A 94 4.08 -8.62 13.44
C PHE A 94 2.57 -8.58 13.23
N GLU A 95 1.92 -9.74 13.20
CA GLU A 95 0.47 -9.87 13.03
C GLU A 95 -0.09 -10.67 14.21
N LEU A 96 -1.15 -10.15 14.81
CA LEU A 96 -1.95 -10.85 15.80
C LEU A 96 -3.40 -10.88 15.31
N LYS A 97 -3.97 -12.07 15.17
CA LYS A 97 -5.38 -12.30 14.90
C LYS A 97 -5.96 -13.09 16.05
N ALA A 98 -7.14 -12.71 16.52
CA ALA A 98 -7.84 -13.51 17.50
C ALA A 98 -9.32 -13.61 17.14
N THR A 99 -9.81 -14.84 17.04
CA THR A 99 -11.23 -15.16 16.96
C THR A 99 -11.71 -15.38 18.38
N VAL A 100 -12.71 -14.61 18.80
CA VAL A 100 -13.28 -14.69 20.15
C VAL A 100 -14.53 -15.59 20.15
N SER A 101 -15.30 -15.58 19.06
CA SER A 101 -16.47 -16.42 18.85
C SER A 101 -16.76 -16.54 17.34
N ASP A 102 -17.80 -17.29 16.96
CA ASP A 102 -18.29 -17.30 15.57
C ASP A 102 -18.66 -15.90 15.07
N LEU A 103 -19.07 -15.01 15.99
CA LEU A 103 -19.51 -13.66 15.67
C LEU A 103 -18.35 -12.67 15.60
N GLY A 104 -17.27 -12.85 16.36
CA GLY A 104 -16.33 -11.75 16.60
C GLY A 104 -14.87 -12.16 16.51
N TYR A 105 -14.07 -11.34 15.82
CA TYR A 105 -12.62 -11.45 15.78
C TYR A 105 -11.96 -10.06 15.72
N PHE A 106 -10.66 -10.00 15.98
CA PHE A 106 -9.87 -8.78 15.78
C PHE A 106 -8.54 -9.10 15.13
N GLN A 107 -7.95 -8.09 14.48
CA GLN A 107 -6.63 -8.17 13.88
C GLN A 107 -5.83 -6.91 14.18
N ILE A 108 -4.55 -7.08 14.48
CA ILE A 108 -3.59 -6.02 14.73
C ILE A 108 -2.29 -6.36 14.00
N GLU A 109 -1.75 -5.42 13.24
CA GLU A 109 -0.53 -5.60 12.44
C GLU A 109 0.40 -4.37 12.55
N PRO A 110 1.26 -4.25 13.57
CA PRO A 110 2.31 -3.24 13.60
C PRO A 110 3.40 -3.51 12.56
N GLU A 111 3.98 -2.42 12.02
CA GLU A 111 5.12 -2.41 11.10
C GLU A 111 6.28 -1.65 11.75
N PHE A 112 7.44 -2.29 11.75
CA PHE A 112 8.64 -1.82 12.45
C PHE A 112 9.76 -1.40 11.47
N ALA A 113 9.61 -1.64 10.18
CA ALA A 113 10.54 -1.14 9.16
C ALA A 113 10.17 0.26 8.68
N GLY A 114 11.16 1.01 8.17
CA GLY A 114 10.99 2.37 7.65
C GLY A 114 11.88 3.41 8.35
N THR A 115 11.89 4.63 7.82
CA THR A 115 12.74 5.74 8.34
C THR A 115 12.04 6.60 9.40
N THR A 116 10.76 6.38 9.66
CA THR A 116 9.89 7.25 10.48
C THR A 116 9.63 6.74 11.91
N GLY A 117 10.35 5.72 12.36
CA GLY A 117 10.25 5.19 13.73
C GLY A 117 9.06 4.24 13.96
N TRP A 118 8.90 3.80 15.21
CA TRP A 118 8.04 2.69 15.70
C TRP A 118 6.51 2.94 15.61
N ASN A 119 6.05 3.72 14.65
CA ASN A 119 4.75 4.40 14.74
C ASN A 119 3.73 3.96 13.68
N LYS A 120 4.02 2.92 12.88
CA LYS A 120 3.07 2.49 11.86
C LYS A 120 2.29 1.27 12.32
N LEU A 121 0.97 1.44 12.39
CA LEU A 121 0.01 0.36 12.48
C LEU A 121 -0.54 0.13 11.09
N ASN A 122 -0.36 -1.06 10.50
CA ASN A 122 -0.96 -1.39 9.21
C ASN A 122 -2.45 -1.64 9.42
N ASP A 123 -2.80 -2.71 10.11
CA ASP A 123 -4.19 -3.11 10.34
C ASP A 123 -4.49 -3.08 11.85
N ALA A 124 -5.68 -2.58 12.22
CA ALA A 124 -6.18 -2.57 13.59
C ALA A 124 -7.70 -2.44 13.58
N PHE A 125 -8.39 -3.57 13.56
CA PHE A 125 -9.84 -3.60 13.42
C PHE A 125 -10.49 -4.75 14.19
N ILE A 126 -11.79 -4.59 14.43
CA ILE A 126 -12.69 -5.63 14.90
C ILE A 126 -13.57 -6.04 13.72
N GLY A 127 -13.68 -7.35 13.51
CA GLY A 127 -14.57 -7.96 12.54
C GLY A 127 -15.73 -8.66 13.25
N LEU A 128 -16.94 -8.45 12.74
CA LEU A 128 -18.16 -9.13 13.14
C LEU A 128 -18.68 -9.97 11.97
N ALA A 129 -18.95 -11.25 12.19
CA ALA A 129 -19.51 -12.17 11.20
C ALA A 129 -20.91 -12.62 11.64
N PRO A 130 -21.94 -11.75 11.56
CA PRO A 130 -23.31 -12.10 11.97
C PRO A 130 -23.92 -13.24 11.16
N MET A 131 -23.40 -13.49 9.94
CA MET A 131 -23.77 -14.61 9.08
C MET A 131 -22.51 -15.15 8.38
N SER A 132 -22.56 -16.40 7.90
CA SER A 132 -21.42 -17.05 7.24
C SER A 132 -20.95 -16.35 5.95
N ASN A 133 -21.77 -15.47 5.39
CA ASN A 133 -21.52 -14.73 4.17
C ASN A 133 -21.60 -13.20 4.33
N LEU A 134 -21.64 -12.70 5.57
CA LEU A 134 -21.68 -11.27 5.87
C LEU A 134 -20.66 -10.95 6.95
N ASN A 135 -19.70 -10.08 6.63
CA ASN A 135 -18.74 -9.52 7.57
C ASN A 135 -18.96 -8.01 7.71
N VAL A 136 -18.80 -7.50 8.92
CA VAL A 136 -18.80 -6.07 9.24
C VAL A 136 -17.50 -5.75 9.95
N TYR A 137 -16.79 -4.74 9.50
CA TYR A 137 -15.50 -4.32 10.03
C TYR A 137 -15.62 -2.93 10.63
N VAL A 138 -14.94 -2.71 11.75
CA VAL A 138 -14.73 -1.37 12.32
C VAL A 138 -13.28 -1.24 12.75
N GLY A 139 -12.58 -0.24 12.23
CA GLY A 139 -11.18 0.03 12.53
C GLY A 139 -10.37 0.38 11.29
N GLN A 140 -9.05 0.26 11.39
CA GLN A 140 -8.14 0.55 10.29
C GLN A 140 -7.86 -0.71 9.48
N LYS A 141 -8.21 -0.68 8.19
CA LYS A 141 -7.92 -1.75 7.20
C LYS A 141 -7.70 -1.16 5.81
N LYS A 142 -7.25 -1.98 4.86
CA LYS A 142 -7.23 -1.60 3.45
C LYS A 142 -8.64 -1.31 2.94
N VAL A 143 -8.79 -0.17 2.26
CA VAL A 143 -10.00 0.21 1.54
C VAL A 143 -10.17 -0.73 0.34
N PRO A 144 -11.39 -1.20 0.02
CA PRO A 144 -11.63 -2.17 -1.05
C PRO A 144 -11.45 -1.55 -2.43
N PHE A 145 -10.19 -1.36 -2.87
CA PHE A 145 -9.83 -0.81 -4.17
C PHE A 145 -8.55 -1.46 -4.68
N SER A 146 -8.53 -1.86 -5.96
CA SER A 146 -7.44 -2.61 -6.63
C SER A 146 -7.20 -4.02 -6.07
N TRP A 147 -6.97 -5.00 -6.94
CA TRP A 147 -6.71 -6.38 -6.54
C TRP A 147 -5.33 -6.54 -5.92
N GLU A 148 -4.30 -5.97 -6.54
CA GLU A 148 -2.92 -5.99 -6.08
C GLU A 148 -2.75 -5.19 -4.78
N GLU A 149 -3.39 -4.03 -4.66
CA GLU A 149 -3.37 -3.26 -3.41
C GLU A 149 -4.03 -4.07 -2.29
N LEU A 150 -5.15 -4.76 -2.53
CA LEU A 150 -5.77 -5.63 -1.52
C LEU A 150 -4.98 -6.91 -1.23
N THR A 151 -4.08 -7.30 -2.12
CA THR A 151 -3.24 -8.47 -1.94
C THR A 151 -2.15 -8.20 -0.90
N SER A 152 -1.88 -9.18 -0.04
CA SER A 152 -0.78 -9.08 0.92
C SER A 152 0.55 -9.02 0.18
N SER A 153 1.46 -8.15 0.62
CA SER A 153 2.78 -8.00 0.01
C SER A 153 3.62 -9.29 -0.01
N LYS A 154 3.34 -10.25 0.89
CA LYS A 154 3.97 -11.57 0.89
C LYS A 154 3.49 -12.46 -0.27
N ASN A 155 2.33 -12.17 -0.83
CA ASN A 155 1.68 -12.98 -1.87
C ASN A 155 1.83 -12.39 -3.29
N LEU A 156 2.63 -11.35 -3.50
CA LEU A 156 2.86 -10.75 -4.83
C LEU A 156 3.84 -11.58 -5.68
N SER A 157 3.62 -11.62 -7.00
CA SER A 157 4.56 -12.19 -7.98
C SER A 157 5.83 -11.33 -8.15
N PHE A 158 5.69 -10.02 -8.00
CA PHE A 158 6.77 -9.04 -8.09
C PHE A 158 7.07 -8.44 -6.71
N ILE A 159 8.26 -7.86 -6.55
CA ILE A 159 8.73 -7.30 -5.27
C ILE A 159 7.95 -6.05 -4.85
N ASP A 160 7.55 -5.24 -5.83
CA ASP A 160 6.78 -3.99 -5.69
C ASP A 160 5.44 -4.12 -6.43
N SER A 161 4.39 -3.49 -5.89
CA SER A 161 3.12 -3.34 -6.60
C SER A 161 3.29 -2.50 -7.86
N GLY A 162 2.38 -2.67 -8.82
CA GLY A 162 2.37 -1.90 -10.05
C GLY A 162 1.80 -0.49 -9.87
N TYR A 163 1.75 0.26 -10.96
CA TYR A 163 1.32 1.66 -10.94
C TYR A 163 -0.17 1.83 -10.68
N ALA A 164 -1.02 0.89 -11.09
CA ALA A 164 -2.46 0.99 -10.89
C ALA A 164 -2.86 0.97 -9.40
N SER A 165 -2.14 0.19 -8.58
CA SER A 165 -2.34 0.16 -7.13
C SER A 165 -2.07 1.50 -6.44
N GLN A 166 -1.24 2.36 -7.03
CA GLN A 166 -0.90 3.67 -6.46
C GLN A 166 -2.07 4.67 -6.51
N ILE A 167 -3.11 4.41 -7.31
CA ILE A 167 -4.35 5.19 -7.29
C ILE A 167 -5.21 4.85 -6.06
N GLY A 168 -5.02 3.66 -5.48
CA GLY A 168 -5.65 3.27 -4.23
C GLY A 168 -5.28 4.20 -3.09
N VAL A 169 -6.18 4.32 -2.11
CA VAL A 169 -5.99 5.15 -0.89
C VAL A 169 -5.37 4.36 0.27
N GLY A 170 -4.94 3.13 0.00
CA GLY A 170 -4.34 2.24 0.98
C GLY A 170 -5.25 1.92 2.16
N ARG A 171 -4.73 2.14 3.37
CA ARG A 171 -5.42 1.79 4.62
C ARG A 171 -6.03 3.02 5.28
N GLN A 172 -7.27 2.88 5.71
CA GLN A 172 -8.05 3.97 6.29
C GLN A 172 -8.81 3.47 7.52
N LEU A 173 -9.08 4.39 8.46
CA LEU A 173 -9.92 4.14 9.62
C LEU A 173 -11.38 4.29 9.21
N GLY A 174 -12.20 3.26 9.42
CA GLY A 174 -13.58 3.31 8.99
C GLY A 174 -14.43 2.13 9.44
N ALA A 175 -15.58 2.01 8.80
CA ALA A 175 -16.47 0.87 8.90
C ALA A 175 -16.81 0.34 7.50
N GLU A 176 -16.81 -0.98 7.35
CA GLU A 176 -17.05 -1.64 6.06
C GLU A 176 -17.95 -2.85 6.24
N VAL A 177 -18.78 -3.14 5.25
CA VAL A 177 -19.53 -4.38 5.11
C VAL A 177 -19.00 -5.14 3.90
N GLU A 178 -18.74 -6.44 4.08
CA GLU A 178 -18.40 -7.39 3.02
C GLU A 178 -19.47 -8.48 2.98
N TYR A 179 -20.01 -8.75 1.80
CA TYR A 179 -21.02 -9.77 1.56
C TYR A 179 -20.60 -10.70 0.44
N PHE A 180 -20.80 -12.01 0.63
CA PHE A 180 -20.63 -13.04 -0.40
C PHE A 180 -21.98 -13.61 -0.83
N GLY A 181 -22.22 -13.69 -2.14
CA GLY A 181 -23.47 -14.21 -2.69
C GLY A 181 -23.25 -15.30 -3.74
N GLY A 182 -24.28 -16.12 -3.96
CA GLY A 182 -24.31 -17.19 -4.95
C GLY A 182 -23.17 -18.20 -4.77
N ASP A 183 -23.03 -18.79 -3.59
CA ASP A 183 -21.90 -19.68 -3.25
C ASP A 183 -20.52 -19.05 -3.52
N LYS A 184 -20.41 -17.74 -3.22
CA LYS A 184 -19.24 -16.89 -3.47
C LYS A 184 -18.93 -16.66 -4.95
N PHE A 185 -19.91 -16.83 -5.83
CA PHE A 185 -19.84 -16.36 -7.22
C PHE A 185 -19.60 -14.85 -7.30
N PHE A 186 -20.11 -14.08 -6.32
CA PHE A 186 -19.80 -12.65 -6.22
C PHE A 186 -19.52 -12.21 -4.79
N ALA A 187 -18.77 -11.11 -4.67
CA ALA A 187 -18.54 -10.42 -3.42
C ALA A 187 -18.79 -8.92 -3.56
N VAL A 188 -19.43 -8.30 -2.56
CA VAL A 188 -19.65 -6.85 -2.50
C VAL A 188 -19.02 -6.32 -1.22
N ASN A 189 -18.22 -5.27 -1.34
CA ASN A 189 -17.61 -4.56 -0.22
C ASN A 189 -18.08 -3.11 -0.30
N ALA A 190 -18.48 -2.51 0.82
CA ALA A 190 -18.83 -1.09 0.86
C ALA A 190 -18.54 -0.52 2.25
N GLY A 191 -18.02 0.70 2.33
CA GLY A 191 -17.66 1.30 3.61
C GLY A 191 -17.55 2.82 3.61
N VAL A 192 -17.54 3.35 4.82
CA VAL A 192 -17.30 4.76 5.17
C VAL A 192 -15.96 4.85 5.90
N TYR A 193 -15.15 5.85 5.58
CA TYR A 193 -13.81 6.01 6.13
C TYR A 193 -13.47 7.48 6.38
N ASN A 194 -12.42 7.74 7.14
CA ASN A 194 -11.87 9.07 7.41
C ASN A 194 -11.28 9.79 6.18
N GLY A 195 -11.11 9.08 5.05
CA GLY A 195 -10.94 9.69 3.73
C GLY A 195 -9.64 10.46 3.50
N PHE A 196 -8.58 10.12 4.21
CA PHE A 196 -7.27 10.69 3.93
C PHE A 196 -6.81 10.28 2.53
N VAL A 197 -6.55 11.27 1.65
CA VAL A 197 -6.00 10.99 0.31
C VAL A 197 -4.49 11.22 0.37
N ASP A 198 -3.72 10.16 0.15
CA ASP A 198 -2.27 10.24 0.05
C ASP A 198 -1.87 11.22 -1.07
N THR A 199 -1.28 12.35 -0.67
CA THR A 199 -0.75 13.39 -1.56
C THR A 199 0.65 13.07 -2.08
N GLY A 200 1.18 11.87 -1.83
CA GLY A 200 2.48 11.39 -2.28
C GLY A 200 2.67 11.57 -3.79
N ALA A 201 1.64 11.37 -4.61
CA ALA A 201 1.73 11.65 -6.05
C ALA A 201 2.01 13.13 -6.39
N VAL A 202 1.68 14.07 -5.50
CA VAL A 202 1.86 15.52 -5.66
C VAL A 202 3.17 16.00 -5.01
N GLY A 203 3.51 15.48 -3.82
CA GLY A 203 4.72 15.85 -3.08
C GLY A 203 6.03 15.29 -3.66
N TYR A 204 5.96 14.13 -4.33
CA TYR A 204 7.12 13.51 -4.98
C TYR A 204 7.58 14.23 -6.26
N LEU A 205 6.75 15.11 -6.82
CA LEU A 205 7.11 15.87 -8.01
C LEU A 205 8.13 16.99 -7.73
N GLN A 206 8.29 17.44 -6.48
CA GLN A 206 9.03 18.69 -6.24
C GLN A 206 10.24 18.64 -5.32
N THR A 207 10.31 17.79 -4.29
CA THR A 207 11.37 18.00 -3.27
C THR A 207 12.48 16.96 -3.21
N LYS A 208 12.38 15.82 -3.90
CA LYS A 208 13.52 14.91 -4.15
C LYS A 208 13.30 14.17 -5.47
N LYS A 209 14.33 14.10 -6.31
CA LYS A 209 14.44 13.23 -7.49
C LYS A 209 14.43 11.73 -7.12
N GLN A 210 13.44 11.29 -6.35
CA GLN A 210 13.42 9.96 -5.77
C GLN A 210 12.03 9.32 -5.82
N ARG A 211 11.89 8.43 -6.80
CA ARG A 211 11.33 7.08 -6.66
C ARG A 211 9.84 6.99 -6.31
N LEU A 212 9.02 6.85 -7.34
CA LEU A 212 7.64 6.30 -7.33
C LEU A 212 7.55 4.81 -6.90
N TYR A 213 8.53 4.33 -6.12
CA TYR A 213 8.62 2.94 -5.67
C TYR A 213 8.83 2.82 -4.16
N THR A 214 8.66 3.91 -3.41
CA THR A 214 8.38 3.78 -1.99
C THR A 214 6.88 3.87 -1.82
N ASN A 215 6.26 2.82 -1.29
CA ASN A 215 5.10 2.98 -0.42
C ASN A 215 5.55 3.95 0.67
N ALA A 216 5.48 5.26 0.42
CA ALA A 216 5.53 6.24 1.48
C ALA A 216 4.23 6.03 2.22
N ASP A 217 4.33 5.16 3.20
CA ASP A 217 3.39 5.06 4.26
C ASP A 217 3.29 6.45 4.88
N VAL A 218 2.19 7.14 4.57
CA VAL A 218 1.98 8.48 5.05
C VAL A 218 1.82 8.41 6.57
N SER A 219 2.87 8.80 7.27
CA SER A 219 2.86 9.12 8.69
C SER A 219 2.23 10.49 8.92
N GLY A 220 1.03 10.70 8.38
CA GLY A 220 0.23 11.89 8.61
C GLY A 220 -0.63 11.69 9.84
N ASN A 221 -0.19 12.23 10.98
CA ASN A 221 -1.03 12.45 12.16
C ASN A 221 -2.02 13.59 11.88
N ASP A 222 -2.85 13.44 10.86
CA ASP A 222 -3.82 14.46 10.50
C ASP A 222 -5.20 13.92 10.86
N ASN A 223 -5.70 14.37 12.01
CA ASN A 223 -7.10 14.31 12.43
C ASN A 223 -8.02 15.16 11.51
N GLY A 224 -7.65 15.30 10.23
CA GLY A 224 -8.21 16.24 9.26
C GLY A 224 -9.48 15.75 8.61
N GLY A 225 -10.54 15.53 9.38
CA GLY A 225 -11.96 15.78 9.04
C GLY A 225 -12.55 15.39 7.67
N GLY A 226 -11.98 14.46 6.91
CA GLY A 226 -12.54 14.00 5.64
C GLY A 226 -13.56 12.86 5.81
N ASN A 227 -14.41 12.67 4.80
CA ASN A 227 -15.27 11.49 4.68
C ASN A 227 -15.00 10.85 3.33
N MET A 228 -14.83 9.52 3.33
CA MET A 228 -14.74 8.75 2.12
C MET A 228 -15.77 7.62 2.08
N LEU A 229 -16.38 7.45 0.92
CA LEU A 229 -17.17 6.29 0.56
C LEU A 229 -16.36 5.44 -0.41
N ALA A 230 -16.29 4.14 -0.17
CA ALA A 230 -15.69 3.21 -1.11
C ALA A 230 -16.58 1.97 -1.27
N ALA A 231 -16.61 1.44 -2.49
CA ALA A 231 -17.33 0.23 -2.81
C ALA A 231 -16.59 -0.61 -3.87
N ARG A 232 -16.77 -1.92 -3.79
CA ARG A 232 -16.19 -2.88 -4.74
C ARG A 232 -17.13 -4.05 -4.98
N LEU A 233 -17.25 -4.44 -6.24
CA LEU A 233 -17.90 -5.66 -6.69
C LEU A 233 -16.85 -6.59 -7.28
N GLU A 234 -16.88 -7.85 -6.90
CA GLU A 234 -16.06 -8.91 -7.49
C GLU A 234 -16.93 -10.05 -8.02
N LEU A 235 -16.56 -10.60 -9.17
CA LEU A 235 -17.13 -11.78 -9.77
C LEU A 235 -16.09 -12.90 -9.84
N HIS A 236 -16.50 -14.11 -9.47
CA HIS A 236 -15.67 -15.30 -9.34
C HIS A 236 -16.35 -16.50 -10.03
N PRO A 237 -16.48 -16.51 -11.37
CA PRO A 237 -17.29 -17.50 -12.10
C PRO A 237 -16.82 -18.95 -11.98
N PHE A 238 -15.57 -19.18 -11.55
CA PHE A 238 -15.01 -20.53 -11.32
C PHE A 238 -14.79 -20.84 -9.82
N GLY A 239 -15.48 -20.10 -8.94
CA GLY A 239 -15.33 -20.22 -7.50
C GLY A 239 -14.40 -19.15 -6.92
N TYR A 240 -14.58 -18.87 -5.63
CA TYR A 240 -13.91 -17.76 -4.94
C TYR A 240 -12.39 -17.86 -5.00
N VAL A 241 -11.77 -16.81 -5.53
CA VAL A 241 -10.33 -16.68 -5.60
C VAL A 241 -9.85 -15.88 -4.39
N LYS A 242 -9.10 -16.54 -3.50
CA LYS A 242 -8.43 -15.83 -2.41
C LYS A 242 -7.35 -14.90 -2.98
N LYS A 243 -7.32 -13.66 -2.52
CA LYS A 243 -6.33 -12.66 -2.94
C LYS A 243 -4.89 -13.13 -2.69
N GLY A 244 -4.12 -13.18 -3.76
CA GLY A 244 -2.79 -13.74 -3.81
C GLY A 244 -2.44 -14.19 -5.22
N TYR A 245 -1.16 -14.13 -5.54
CA TYR A 245 -0.60 -14.51 -6.83
C TYR A 245 0.07 -15.88 -6.75
N GLU A 246 0.41 -16.42 -7.92
CA GLU A 246 0.93 -17.76 -8.17
C GLU A 246 -0.07 -18.89 -7.92
N ASN A 247 -0.26 -19.73 -8.93
CA ASN A 247 -1.22 -20.82 -8.92
C ASN A 247 -0.55 -22.16 -8.57
N PHE A 248 -0.08 -22.31 -7.33
CA PHE A 248 0.60 -23.54 -6.88
C PHE A 248 -0.26 -24.82 -6.99
N ASP A 249 -1.56 -24.65 -6.96
CA ASP A 249 -2.60 -25.67 -6.99
C ASP A 249 -3.14 -25.94 -8.41
N SER A 250 -2.64 -25.21 -9.42
CA SER A 250 -2.99 -25.40 -10.85
C SER A 250 -4.49 -25.26 -11.18
N ALA A 251 -5.29 -24.75 -10.26
CA ALA A 251 -6.74 -24.60 -10.44
C ALA A 251 -7.04 -23.50 -11.47
N THR A 252 -8.06 -23.72 -12.31
CA THR A 252 -8.52 -22.65 -13.20
C THR A 252 -9.39 -21.69 -12.40
N ALA A 253 -9.06 -20.40 -12.45
CA ALA A 253 -9.78 -19.37 -11.72
C ALA A 253 -9.84 -18.08 -12.54
N LEU A 254 -10.97 -17.37 -12.41
CA LEU A 254 -11.20 -16.06 -13.00
C LEU A 254 -11.80 -15.19 -11.90
N ALA A 255 -11.21 -14.01 -11.68
CA ALA A 255 -11.76 -12.97 -10.84
C ALA A 255 -11.82 -11.67 -11.65
N ILE A 256 -12.94 -10.96 -11.53
CA ILE A 256 -13.15 -9.65 -12.17
C ILE A 256 -13.61 -8.69 -11.09
N GLY A 257 -12.92 -7.57 -10.93
CA GLY A 257 -13.21 -6.55 -9.92
C GLY A 257 -13.58 -5.21 -10.54
N LEU A 258 -14.54 -4.53 -9.91
CA LEU A 258 -14.90 -3.14 -10.16
C LEU A 258 -14.87 -2.41 -8.82
N SER A 259 -14.16 -1.29 -8.75
CA SER A 259 -14.00 -0.50 -7.52
C SER A 259 -14.30 0.97 -7.76
N TYR A 260 -14.80 1.64 -6.73
CA TYR A 260 -15.00 3.08 -6.72
C TYR A 260 -14.70 3.62 -5.32
N TYR A 261 -14.11 4.81 -5.25
CA TYR A 261 -14.17 5.61 -4.03
C TYR A 261 -14.37 7.09 -4.35
N THR A 262 -14.93 7.82 -3.38
CA THR A 262 -14.96 9.28 -3.35
C THR A 262 -14.59 9.75 -1.96
N SER A 263 -13.74 10.75 -1.87
CA SER A 263 -13.33 11.39 -0.62
C SER A 263 -13.43 12.90 -0.74
N ASP A 264 -13.92 13.53 0.33
CA ASP A 264 -13.81 14.96 0.56
C ASP A 264 -12.78 15.18 1.67
N ASP A 265 -11.71 15.92 1.38
CA ASP A 265 -10.68 16.30 2.34
C ASP A 265 -10.79 17.81 2.64
N LYS A 266 -11.64 18.15 3.61
CA LYS A 266 -11.95 19.55 3.94
C LYS A 266 -10.82 20.27 4.67
N ASN A 267 -9.80 19.55 5.13
CA ASN A 267 -8.68 20.07 5.91
C ASN A 267 -7.34 19.72 5.26
N GLY A 268 -7.31 19.59 3.93
CA GLY A 268 -6.24 18.99 3.12
C GLY A 268 -4.82 19.10 3.68
N THR A 269 -3.98 18.10 3.44
CA THR A 269 -2.56 18.24 3.75
C THR A 269 -1.92 19.31 2.86
N ALA A 270 -1.37 20.36 3.47
CA ALA A 270 -0.64 21.40 2.74
C ALA A 270 0.64 20.81 2.14
N VAL A 271 0.71 20.69 0.82
CA VAL A 271 1.99 20.50 0.14
C VAL A 271 2.59 21.90 -0.03
N THR A 272 3.51 22.24 0.88
CA THR A 272 4.21 23.53 0.86
C THR A 272 5.49 23.41 0.05
N SER A 273 5.59 24.18 -1.02
CA SER A 273 6.76 24.19 -1.89
C SER A 273 7.44 25.54 -1.82
N THR A 274 8.68 25.54 -1.33
CA THR A 274 9.53 26.72 -1.29
C THR A 274 10.45 26.69 -2.50
N SER A 275 10.17 27.51 -3.51
CA SER A 275 11.11 27.74 -4.61
C SER A 275 12.03 28.89 -4.25
N THR A 276 13.31 28.61 -4.08
CA THR A 276 14.35 29.63 -3.88
C THR A 276 15.06 29.87 -5.21
N SER A 277 14.79 31.00 -5.87
CA SER A 277 15.60 31.41 -7.03
C SER A 277 16.83 32.17 -6.54
N THR A 278 18.02 31.65 -6.85
CA THR A 278 19.29 32.38 -6.65
C THR A 278 19.75 32.87 -8.02
N ALA A 279 19.43 34.12 -8.35
CA ALA A 279 20.06 34.78 -9.50
C ALA A 279 21.45 35.23 -9.09
N ASN A 280 22.49 34.58 -9.61
CA ASN A 280 23.87 35.02 -9.46
C ASN A 280 24.15 36.14 -10.46
N THR A 281 23.95 37.39 -10.04
CA THR A 281 24.51 38.56 -10.72
C THR A 281 25.35 39.34 -9.72
N THR A 282 26.54 39.74 -10.15
CA THR A 282 27.68 40.32 -9.44
C THR A 282 27.42 41.65 -8.68
N THR A 283 26.17 41.99 -8.35
CA THR A 283 25.75 43.32 -7.86
C THR A 283 24.64 43.31 -6.78
N GLY A 284 24.65 42.33 -5.86
CA GLY A 284 23.79 42.34 -4.66
C GLY A 284 22.55 41.45 -4.78
N ALA A 285 22.47 40.42 -3.94
CA ALA A 285 21.44 39.40 -4.00
C ALA A 285 20.13 39.83 -3.30
N ILE A 286 19.00 39.69 -4.00
CA ILE A 286 17.68 39.56 -3.39
C ILE A 286 17.21 38.13 -3.69
N SER A 287 17.09 37.30 -2.64
CA SER A 287 16.46 35.99 -2.73
C SER A 287 14.94 36.15 -2.56
N THR A 288 14.17 35.94 -3.62
CA THR A 288 12.70 35.94 -3.50
C THR A 288 12.23 34.50 -3.31
N ALA A 289 12.07 34.07 -2.06
CA ALA A 289 11.41 32.80 -1.77
C ALA A 289 9.91 32.97 -2.02
N THR A 290 9.38 32.31 -3.05
CA THR A 290 7.92 32.23 -3.27
C THR A 290 7.44 30.90 -2.72
N THR A 291 6.71 30.94 -1.60
CA THR A 291 6.07 29.76 -1.02
C THR A 291 4.68 29.63 -1.62
N LYS A 292 4.45 28.55 -2.38
CA LYS A 292 3.11 28.19 -2.86
C LYS A 292 2.66 26.94 -2.11
N ALA A 293 1.44 26.98 -1.57
CA ALA A 293 0.82 25.83 -0.92
C ALA A 293 -0.30 25.27 -1.82
N MET A 294 -0.26 23.96 -2.05
CA MET A 294 -1.34 23.21 -2.67
C MET A 294 -2.04 22.37 -1.61
N TRP A 295 -3.35 22.29 -1.70
CA TRP A 295 -4.21 21.55 -0.77
C TRP A 295 -5.06 20.60 -1.57
N VAL A 296 -4.90 19.29 -1.39
CA VAL A 296 -5.85 18.32 -1.96
C VAL A 296 -7.14 18.42 -1.15
N GLN A 297 -8.25 18.70 -1.83
CA GLN A 297 -9.56 18.92 -1.22
C GLN A 297 -10.50 17.71 -1.37
N GLY A 298 -10.11 16.75 -2.20
CA GLY A 298 -10.90 15.55 -2.43
C GLY A 298 -10.40 14.76 -3.61
N SER A 299 -10.94 13.55 -3.74
CA SER A 299 -10.57 12.62 -4.80
C SER A 299 -11.75 11.73 -5.13
N ASN A 300 -11.94 11.39 -6.39
CA ASN A 300 -12.74 10.23 -6.77
C ASN A 300 -11.91 9.33 -7.66
N ALA A 301 -12.10 8.02 -7.56
CA ALA A 301 -11.44 7.08 -8.45
C ALA A 301 -12.31 5.89 -8.78
N THR A 302 -12.12 5.36 -9.97
CA THR A 302 -12.67 4.09 -10.45
C THR A 302 -11.53 3.13 -10.73
N GLY A 303 -11.77 1.85 -10.48
CA GLY A 303 -10.83 0.77 -10.73
C GLY A 303 -11.51 -0.41 -11.41
N PHE A 304 -10.80 -1.03 -12.33
CA PHE A 304 -11.14 -2.31 -12.93
C PHE A 304 -9.94 -3.24 -12.80
N ASP A 305 -10.18 -4.49 -12.42
CA ASP A 305 -9.13 -5.50 -12.34
C ASP A 305 -9.62 -6.86 -12.81
N LEU A 306 -8.68 -7.63 -13.35
CA LEU A 306 -8.89 -8.98 -13.84
C LEU A 306 -7.74 -9.85 -13.38
N LEU A 307 -8.08 -11.03 -12.87
CA LEU A 307 -7.16 -12.12 -12.64
C LEU A 307 -7.67 -13.34 -13.39
N PHE A 308 -6.81 -13.95 -14.20
CA PHE A 308 -7.06 -15.24 -14.80
C PHE A 308 -5.88 -16.16 -14.50
N ARG A 309 -6.16 -17.38 -14.02
CA ARG A 309 -5.14 -18.40 -13.78
C ARG A 309 -5.60 -19.74 -14.32
N THR A 310 -4.69 -20.50 -14.92
CA THR A 310 -4.96 -21.85 -15.42
C THR A 310 -3.66 -22.64 -15.47
N GLY A 311 -3.62 -23.81 -14.83
CA GLY A 311 -2.36 -24.55 -14.65
C GLY A 311 -1.29 -23.66 -14.00
N SER A 312 -0.08 -23.68 -14.54
CA SER A 312 1.03 -22.84 -14.10
C SER A 312 0.96 -21.37 -14.54
N LEU A 313 -0.01 -20.99 -15.37
CA LEU A 313 -0.12 -19.65 -15.94
C LEU A 313 -1.00 -18.76 -15.07
N GLU A 314 -0.57 -17.52 -14.86
CA GLU A 314 -1.38 -16.46 -14.25
C GLU A 314 -1.21 -15.15 -15.03
N LEU A 315 -2.34 -14.52 -15.33
CA LEU A 315 -2.48 -13.23 -15.98
C LEU A 315 -3.22 -12.30 -15.03
N THR A 316 -2.69 -11.11 -14.81
CA THR A 316 -3.41 -10.03 -14.15
C THR A 316 -3.38 -8.76 -14.98
N ALA A 317 -4.46 -7.98 -14.88
CA ALA A 317 -4.54 -6.67 -15.47
C ALA A 317 -5.33 -5.76 -14.53
N GLU A 318 -4.87 -4.53 -14.34
CA GLU A 318 -5.64 -3.50 -13.64
C GLU A 318 -5.59 -2.19 -14.39
N TYR A 319 -6.70 -1.46 -14.33
CA TYR A 319 -6.84 -0.09 -14.78
C TYR A 319 -7.45 0.72 -13.64
N ALA A 320 -6.90 1.89 -13.37
CA ALA A 320 -7.47 2.81 -12.41
C ALA A 320 -7.44 4.24 -12.98
N ALA A 321 -8.49 5.00 -12.69
CA ALA A 321 -8.61 6.41 -13.06
C ALA A 321 -9.02 7.21 -11.82
N ARG A 322 -8.41 8.37 -11.62
CA ARG A 322 -8.65 9.24 -10.47
C ARG A 322 -8.79 10.67 -10.89
N THR A 323 -9.67 11.42 -10.26
CA THR A 323 -9.68 12.88 -10.32
C THR A 323 -9.38 13.44 -8.94
N LEU A 324 -8.27 14.18 -8.84
CA LEU A 324 -7.89 14.93 -7.66
C LEU A 324 -8.42 16.35 -7.76
N LYS A 325 -9.07 16.83 -6.70
CA LYS A 325 -9.48 18.23 -6.54
C LYS A 325 -8.44 18.93 -5.69
N TYR A 326 -7.94 20.09 -6.10
CA TYR A 326 -7.00 20.88 -5.29
C TYR A 326 -7.34 22.36 -5.28
N ALA A 327 -6.93 23.01 -4.20
CA ALA A 327 -6.90 24.45 -4.05
C ALA A 327 -5.44 24.93 -3.98
N TYR A 328 -5.14 26.02 -4.70
CA TYR A 328 -3.84 26.69 -4.60
C TYR A 328 -3.98 28.14 -4.15
N ASN A 329 -3.01 28.61 -3.36
CA ASN A 329 -2.87 30.02 -2.99
C ASN A 329 -1.76 30.68 -3.80
N ALA A 330 -2.06 31.82 -4.42
CA ALA A 330 -1.11 32.52 -5.30
C ALA A 330 -0.19 33.53 -4.59
N THR A 331 -0.43 33.91 -3.32
CA THR A 331 0.33 35.01 -2.68
C THR A 331 0.56 34.81 -1.17
N ALA A 332 1.74 35.25 -0.71
CA ALA A 332 2.25 35.12 0.65
C ALA A 332 1.27 35.61 1.74
N GLY A 333 0.92 34.71 2.67
CA GLY A 333 0.55 35.06 4.04
C GLY A 333 -0.91 35.46 4.32
N THR A 334 -1.83 35.49 3.35
CA THR A 334 -3.27 35.71 3.67
C THR A 334 -4.18 35.00 2.66
N LEU A 335 -5.11 34.19 3.18
CA LEU A 335 -6.07 33.39 2.41
C LEU A 335 -7.20 34.31 1.90
N THR A 336 -7.12 34.80 0.67
CA THR A 336 -8.17 35.70 0.14
C THR A 336 -8.96 35.13 -1.04
N THR A 337 -8.43 34.17 -1.83
CA THR A 337 -9.23 33.42 -2.81
C THR A 337 -8.49 32.17 -3.28
N ALA A 338 -8.94 30.98 -2.86
CA ALA A 338 -8.43 29.72 -3.42
C ALA A 338 -9.03 29.52 -4.83
N THR A 339 -8.20 29.30 -5.84
CA THR A 339 -8.70 28.78 -7.12
C THR A 339 -8.72 27.26 -7.02
N GLU A 340 -9.91 26.67 -7.21
CA GLU A 340 -10.09 25.22 -7.28
C GLU A 340 -9.80 24.75 -8.71
N ASP A 341 -9.07 23.65 -8.83
CA ASP A 341 -8.82 23.00 -10.12
C ASP A 341 -8.72 21.47 -9.93
N ASN A 342 -8.85 20.75 -11.03
CA ASN A 342 -8.92 19.29 -11.07
C ASN A 342 -7.80 18.72 -11.94
N VAL A 343 -7.16 17.65 -11.46
CA VAL A 343 -6.22 16.83 -12.22
C VAL A 343 -6.77 15.42 -12.33
N SER A 344 -6.93 14.94 -13.56
CA SER A 344 -7.29 13.55 -13.84
C SER A 344 -6.04 12.72 -14.11
N GLN A 345 -5.91 11.59 -13.44
CA GLN A 345 -4.81 10.65 -13.56
C GLN A 345 -5.34 9.30 -13.97
N THR A 346 -4.55 8.54 -14.71
CA THR A 346 -4.88 7.15 -15.06
C THR A 346 -3.66 6.26 -14.90
N ALA A 347 -3.89 4.99 -14.59
CA ALA A 347 -2.84 4.01 -14.49
C ALA A 347 -3.32 2.68 -15.03
N ILE A 348 -2.44 1.98 -15.74
CA ILE A 348 -2.68 0.64 -16.24
C ILE A 348 -1.50 -0.25 -15.86
N GLN A 349 -1.80 -1.49 -15.51
CA GLN A 349 -0.81 -2.54 -15.37
C GLN A 349 -1.32 -3.83 -15.99
N ALA A 350 -0.41 -4.61 -16.57
CA ALA A 350 -0.68 -5.96 -17.05
C ALA A 350 0.53 -6.84 -16.74
N ALA A 351 0.29 -7.98 -16.10
CA ALA A 351 1.33 -8.91 -15.71
C ALA A 351 1.01 -10.34 -16.14
N LEU A 352 2.05 -11.06 -16.53
CA LEU A 352 2.02 -12.48 -16.83
C LEU A 352 3.06 -13.17 -15.96
N SER A 353 2.67 -14.19 -15.21
CA SER A 353 3.58 -15.08 -14.49
C SER A 353 3.36 -16.53 -14.87
N TYR A 354 4.43 -17.31 -14.82
CA TYR A 354 4.43 -18.74 -15.12
C TYR A 354 5.29 -19.50 -14.11
N LEU A 355 4.67 -20.49 -13.48
CA LEU A 355 5.31 -21.41 -12.55
C LEU A 355 6.00 -22.55 -13.33
N ILE A 356 7.29 -22.38 -13.61
CA ILE A 356 8.13 -23.36 -14.35
C ILE A 356 8.20 -24.68 -13.59
N THR A 357 8.39 -24.60 -12.27
CA THR A 357 8.32 -25.73 -11.34
C THR A 357 7.55 -25.30 -10.11
N ASP A 358 7.16 -26.23 -9.24
CA ASP A 358 6.52 -25.93 -7.94
C ASP A 358 7.27 -24.92 -7.04
N LYS A 359 8.53 -24.60 -7.39
CA LYS A 359 9.40 -23.67 -6.65
C LYS A 359 9.97 -22.54 -7.50
N LEU A 360 9.86 -22.55 -8.82
CA LEU A 360 10.46 -21.53 -9.68
C LEU A 360 9.40 -20.89 -10.56
N ALA A 361 9.22 -19.58 -10.43
CA ALA A 361 8.37 -18.79 -11.30
C ALA A 361 9.15 -17.70 -12.03
N VAL A 362 8.69 -17.37 -13.21
CA VAL A 362 9.14 -16.21 -14.00
C VAL A 362 7.94 -15.35 -14.33
N GLY A 363 8.14 -14.06 -14.51
CA GLY A 363 7.07 -13.17 -14.92
C GLY A 363 7.56 -11.88 -15.55
N ALA A 364 6.65 -11.24 -16.28
CA ALA A 364 6.83 -9.92 -16.84
C ALA A 364 5.61 -9.04 -16.50
N ARG A 365 5.83 -7.77 -16.22
CA ARG A 365 4.77 -6.77 -15.99
C ARG A 365 5.08 -5.50 -16.78
N TYR A 366 4.06 -4.94 -17.40
CA TYR A 366 4.06 -3.59 -17.94
C TYR A 366 3.21 -2.70 -17.06
N ASP A 367 3.72 -1.51 -16.76
CA ASP A 367 3.08 -0.47 -15.96
C ASP A 367 3.10 0.86 -16.73
N SER A 368 2.02 1.63 -16.67
CA SER A 368 1.96 3.00 -17.19
C SER A 368 1.11 3.87 -16.27
N PHE A 369 1.58 5.07 -15.96
CA PHE A 369 0.89 6.06 -15.14
C PHE A 369 0.87 7.39 -15.90
N ASP A 370 -0.31 7.93 -16.15
CA ASP A 370 -0.54 9.26 -16.73
C ASP A 370 -0.92 10.23 -15.61
N TYR A 371 -0.11 11.29 -15.46
CA TYR A 371 -0.31 12.30 -14.42
C TYR A 371 -1.37 13.35 -14.78
N GLY A 372 -1.90 13.33 -16.01
CA GLY A 372 -2.86 14.29 -16.50
C GLY A 372 -2.22 15.53 -17.11
N ASP A 373 -2.80 16.70 -16.86
CA ASP A 373 -2.32 17.97 -17.39
C ASP A 373 -0.98 18.37 -16.73
N GLU A 374 0.09 18.33 -17.52
CA GLU A 374 1.46 18.69 -17.13
C GLU A 374 1.59 20.11 -16.56
N ASN A 375 0.63 21.00 -16.82
CA ASN A 375 0.65 22.38 -16.34
C ASN A 375 0.01 22.55 -14.96
N LYS A 376 -0.69 21.54 -14.46
CA LYS A 376 -1.53 21.61 -13.25
C LYS A 376 -0.91 21.04 -11.98
N MET A 377 0.22 20.33 -12.10
CA MET A 377 0.83 19.58 -11.00
C MET A 377 2.01 20.28 -10.31
N THR A 378 2.10 21.63 -10.32
CA THR A 378 3.21 22.32 -9.61
C THR A 378 2.88 23.66 -8.94
N SER A 379 3.07 23.72 -7.61
CA SER A 379 3.35 24.94 -6.85
C SER A 379 4.82 25.36 -7.01
N GLY A 380 5.25 25.67 -8.23
CA GLY A 380 6.66 26.05 -8.48
C GLY A 380 7.10 26.23 -9.92
N GLY A 381 6.22 25.98 -10.90
CA GLY A 381 6.60 25.93 -12.32
C GLY A 381 6.80 24.50 -12.80
N PRO A 382 6.75 24.27 -14.12
CA PRO A 382 6.39 22.99 -14.71
C PRO A 382 7.41 21.90 -14.39
N VAL A 383 6.98 20.92 -13.60
CA VAL A 383 7.51 19.57 -13.68
C VAL A 383 6.67 18.90 -14.76
N LYS A 384 7.18 18.88 -15.99
CA LYS A 384 6.51 18.20 -17.09
C LYS A 384 6.75 16.70 -16.94
N ALA A 385 5.96 16.07 -16.07
CA ALA A 385 5.81 14.63 -16.01
C ALA A 385 4.44 14.31 -16.60
N LYS A 386 4.42 13.84 -17.85
CA LYS A 386 3.17 13.48 -18.53
C LYS A 386 2.82 12.02 -18.29
N THR A 387 3.79 11.13 -18.50
CA THR A 387 3.57 9.70 -18.38
C THR A 387 4.83 9.00 -17.91
N ASP A 388 4.68 8.09 -16.95
CA ASP A 388 5.74 7.18 -16.55
C ASP A 388 5.39 5.77 -16.98
N LYS A 389 6.36 5.06 -17.53
CA LYS A 389 6.22 3.66 -17.95
C LYS A 389 7.32 2.81 -17.33
N ALA A 390 6.98 1.58 -17.00
CA ALA A 390 7.94 0.60 -16.56
C ALA A 390 7.65 -0.78 -17.14
N THR A 391 8.69 -1.52 -17.48
CA THR A 391 8.62 -2.94 -17.78
C THR A 391 9.46 -3.69 -16.76
N THR A 392 8.82 -4.56 -15.98
CA THR A 392 9.49 -5.39 -14.98
C THR A 392 9.60 -6.81 -15.49
N VAL A 393 10.80 -7.39 -15.44
CA VAL A 393 11.02 -8.84 -15.58
C VAL A 393 11.44 -9.40 -14.22
N GLY A 394 10.88 -10.54 -13.85
CA GLY A 394 11.04 -11.14 -12.53
C GLY A 394 11.31 -12.62 -12.55
N VAL A 395 12.12 -13.06 -11.59
CA VAL A 395 12.29 -14.47 -11.22
C VAL A 395 12.05 -14.62 -9.73
N SER A 396 11.26 -15.62 -9.35
CA SER A 396 10.94 -15.94 -7.96
C SER A 396 11.25 -17.41 -7.68
N TYR A 397 12.00 -17.66 -6.60
CA TYR A 397 12.25 -19.00 -6.08
C TYR A 397 11.59 -19.18 -4.71
N TYR A 398 10.69 -20.15 -4.58
CA TYR A 398 9.90 -20.44 -3.40
C TYR A 398 10.48 -21.65 -2.66
N PHE A 399 11.15 -21.40 -1.53
CA PHE A 399 11.62 -22.48 -0.65
C PHE A 399 10.44 -23.14 0.08
N LYS A 400 9.40 -22.35 0.42
CA LYS A 400 8.17 -22.83 1.07
C LYS A 400 6.97 -21.98 0.65
N LYS A 401 6.51 -22.13 -0.59
CA LYS A 401 5.46 -21.25 -1.19
C LYS A 401 5.77 -19.78 -0.84
N HIS A 402 4.77 -18.97 -0.51
CA HIS A 402 4.95 -17.58 -0.09
C HIS A 402 5.52 -17.36 1.32
N ASN A 403 5.77 -18.41 2.11
CA ASN A 403 6.31 -18.25 3.47
C ASN A 403 7.83 -18.05 3.49
N LEU A 404 8.55 -18.56 2.49
CA LEU A 404 9.97 -18.30 2.33
C LEU A 404 10.30 -18.27 0.84
N LYS A 405 10.67 -17.10 0.34
CA LYS A 405 10.98 -16.88 -1.08
C LYS A 405 12.12 -15.89 -1.29
N LEU A 406 12.87 -16.11 -2.36
CA LEU A 406 13.85 -15.19 -2.91
C LEU A 406 13.33 -14.69 -4.25
N GLN A 407 13.31 -13.38 -4.45
CA GLN A 407 12.85 -12.76 -5.68
C GLN A 407 13.92 -11.84 -6.23
N ALA A 408 14.02 -11.75 -7.55
CA ALA A 408 14.82 -10.78 -8.26
C ALA A 408 13.98 -10.13 -9.36
N ASN A 409 13.98 -8.79 -9.39
CA ASN A 409 13.33 -8.01 -10.43
C ASN A 409 14.33 -7.07 -11.10
N TYR A 410 14.21 -6.97 -12.42
CA TYR A 410 14.84 -5.94 -13.22
C TYR A 410 13.74 -5.07 -13.83
N ILE A 411 13.82 -3.77 -13.58
CA ILE A 411 12.79 -2.79 -13.94
C ILE A 411 13.41 -1.82 -14.93
N LEU A 412 12.96 -1.89 -16.18
CA LEU A 412 13.26 -0.96 -17.25
C LEU A 412 12.30 0.20 -17.15
N LYS A 413 12.82 1.43 -17.11
CA LYS A 413 12.01 2.63 -16.91
C LYS A 413 12.10 3.57 -18.10
N ASP A 414 10.95 4.07 -18.51
CA ASP A 414 10.79 5.17 -19.46
C ASP A 414 9.92 6.22 -18.76
N GLU A 415 10.57 7.09 -17.99
CA GLU A 415 9.95 8.18 -17.23
C GLU A 415 10.03 9.45 -18.10
N ASP A 416 8.88 10.06 -18.44
CA ASP A 416 8.86 11.35 -19.14
C ASP A 416 9.08 12.48 -18.12
N TYR A 417 10.26 12.54 -17.51
CA TYR A 417 10.62 13.60 -16.57
C TYR A 417 11.60 14.59 -17.21
N THR A 418 11.12 15.75 -17.66
CA THR A 418 12.03 16.86 -18.01
C THR A 418 12.21 17.74 -16.78
N SER A 419 13.38 17.66 -16.13
CA SER A 419 13.74 18.65 -15.11
C SER A 419 13.84 20.05 -15.74
N LEU A 420 13.72 21.11 -14.94
CA LEU A 420 13.91 22.51 -15.32
C LEU A 420 15.29 22.73 -16.00
N GLY A 421 15.39 22.46 -17.31
CA GLY A 421 16.55 22.78 -18.14
C GLY A 421 17.40 21.62 -18.68
N THR A 422 17.04 20.34 -18.49
CA THR A 422 17.75 19.21 -19.13
C THR A 422 16.85 18.47 -20.11
N SER A 423 17.29 18.33 -21.37
CA SER A 423 16.55 17.56 -22.40
C SER A 423 16.84 16.06 -22.37
N GLU A 424 17.68 15.58 -21.45
CA GLU A 424 18.01 14.16 -21.34
C GLU A 424 17.00 13.45 -20.44
N LYS A 425 16.32 12.42 -20.99
CA LYS A 425 15.50 11.49 -20.22
C LYS A 425 16.41 10.68 -19.29
N PRO A 426 16.11 10.59 -17.99
CA PRO A 426 16.91 9.78 -17.10
C PRO A 426 16.68 8.28 -17.37
N SER A 427 17.73 7.55 -17.76
CA SER A 427 17.70 6.08 -17.82
C SER A 427 18.00 5.51 -16.43
N ASN A 428 16.95 5.05 -15.74
CA ASN A 428 16.97 4.70 -14.32
C ASN A 428 16.63 3.24 -14.08
N ASP A 429 17.23 2.33 -14.85
CA ASP A 429 16.98 0.90 -14.66
C ASP A 429 17.30 0.47 -13.22
N VAL A 430 16.45 -0.38 -12.67
CA VAL A 430 16.56 -0.82 -11.28
C VAL A 430 16.66 -2.33 -11.22
N MET A 431 17.66 -2.81 -10.48
CA MET A 431 17.71 -4.20 -10.02
C MET A 431 17.32 -4.25 -8.55
N VAL A 432 16.39 -5.13 -8.21
CA VAL A 432 15.97 -5.39 -6.82
C VAL A 432 16.05 -6.88 -6.55
N VAL A 433 16.65 -7.25 -5.42
CA VAL A 433 16.64 -8.61 -4.90
C VAL A 433 16.02 -8.58 -3.52
N GLN A 434 15.08 -9.47 -3.23
CA GLN A 434 14.37 -9.55 -1.95
C GLN A 434 14.37 -10.98 -1.41
N LEU A 435 14.83 -11.15 -0.17
CA LEU A 435 14.51 -12.32 0.63
C LEU A 435 13.28 -11.99 1.49
N GLY A 436 12.19 -12.74 1.28
CA GLY A 436 10.97 -12.63 2.05
C GLY A 436 10.75 -13.85 2.93
N TYR A 437 10.53 -13.61 4.21
CA TYR A 437 10.12 -14.63 5.18
C TYR A 437 8.80 -14.23 5.84
N SER A 438 7.87 -15.16 5.94
CA SER A 438 6.60 -15.01 6.65
C SER A 438 6.33 -16.25 7.49
N PHE A 439 5.84 -16.06 8.71
CA PHE A 439 5.51 -17.14 9.64
C PHE A 439 4.07 -17.05 10.13
#